data_AF-A0A6L3Y0M5-F1
#
_entry.id   AF-A0A6L3Y0M5-F1
#
_cell.length_a   1.000
_cell.length_b   1.000
_cell.length_c   1.000
_cell.angle_alpha   90.00
_cell.angle_beta   90.00
_cell.angle_gamma   90.00
#
_symmetry.space_group_name_H-M   'P 1'
#
loop_
_entity.id
_entity.type
_entity.pdbx_description
1 polymer ?
#
loop_
_entity_poly.entity_id
_entity_poly.type
_entity_poly.pdbx_seq_one_letter_code
_entity_poly.pdbx_strand_id
1 'polypeptide(L)' 'TVALNGQGFTRLVEEGAEVAAGQPILEMDLDFLNANARSMISPVVCSNIDDFSGLVIQAQGQVVAGQTPLYEIKGK' A
#
# COMPACT_ATOMS: atom_id res chain seq x y z
N THR A 1 -4.53 10.96 3.28
CA THR A 1 -4.70 12.38 2.90
C THR A 1 -5.49 13.11 3.97
N VAL A 2 -4.82 13.78 4.91
CA VAL A 2 -5.54 14.56 5.96
C VAL A 2 -6.41 15.65 5.34
N ALA A 3 -5.96 16.24 4.23
CA ALA A 3 -6.67 17.30 3.52
C ALA A 3 -8.03 16.88 2.90
N LEU A 4 -8.27 15.59 2.65
CA LEU A 4 -9.52 15.10 2.04
C LEU A 4 -10.51 14.56 3.08
N ASN A 5 -10.19 14.59 4.38
CA ASN A 5 -11.04 14.05 5.46
C ASN A 5 -11.58 12.64 5.18
N GLY A 6 -10.80 11.79 4.51
CA GLY A 6 -11.21 10.43 4.13
C GLY A 6 -12.10 10.31 2.89
N GLN A 7 -12.47 11.42 2.24
CA GLN A 7 -13.23 11.37 0.99
C GLN A 7 -12.42 10.71 -0.14
N GLY A 8 -13.09 9.86 -0.92
CA GLY A 8 -12.45 9.03 -1.96
C GLY A 8 -11.82 7.74 -1.42
N PHE A 9 -11.96 7.45 -0.13
CA PHE A 9 -11.49 6.21 0.47
C PHE A 9 -12.62 5.52 1.24
N THR A 10 -12.82 4.23 0.99
CA THR A 10 -13.78 3.39 1.72
C THR A 10 -13.03 2.29 2.43
N ARG A 11 -13.13 2.25 3.76
CA ARG A 11 -12.53 1.19 4.57
C ARG A 11 -13.33 -0.10 4.42
N LEU A 12 -12.64 -1.21 4.13
CA LEU A 12 -13.29 -2.52 3.93
C LEU A 12 -13.05 -3.49 5.09
N VAL A 13 -12.04 -3.24 5.92
CA VAL A 13 -11.67 -4.09 7.07
C VAL A 13 -11.49 -3.26 8.33
N GLU A 14 -11.81 -3.86 9.47
CA GLU A 14 -11.59 -3.26 10.78
C GLU A 14 -10.14 -3.35 11.24
N GLU A 15 -9.79 -2.53 12.23
CA GLU A 15 -8.45 -2.45 12.80
C GLU A 15 -8.23 -3.68 13.67
N GLY A 16 -7.02 -4.25 13.59
CA GLY A 16 -6.72 -5.51 14.25
C GLY A 16 -7.27 -6.74 13.52
N ALA A 17 -7.92 -6.60 12.37
CA ALA A 17 -8.31 -7.74 11.56
C ALA A 17 -7.08 -8.44 10.96
N GLU A 18 -7.07 -9.77 11.03
CA GLU A 18 -6.12 -10.59 10.26
C GLU A 18 -6.54 -10.60 8.79
N VAL A 19 -5.56 -10.47 7.89
CA VAL A 19 -5.78 -10.38 6.44
C VAL A 19 -4.85 -11.31 5.68
N ALA A 20 -5.30 -11.78 4.52
CA ALA A 20 -4.50 -12.60 3.61
C ALA A 20 -3.98 -11.76 2.42
N ALA A 21 -2.91 -12.23 1.76
CA ALA A 21 -2.39 -11.59 0.57
C ALA A 21 -3.47 -11.52 -0.53
N GLY A 22 -3.65 -10.32 -1.11
CA GLY A 22 -4.67 -10.06 -2.12
C GLY A 22 -6.06 -9.72 -1.58
N GLN A 23 -6.28 -9.81 -0.26
CA GLN A 23 -7.53 -9.36 0.36
C GLN A 23 -7.65 -7.83 0.28
N PRO A 24 -8.75 -7.28 -0.29
CA PRO A 24 -8.99 -5.84 -0.26
C PRO A 24 -9.20 -5.32 1.17
N ILE A 25 -8.50 -4.25 1.53
CA ILE A 25 -8.58 -3.60 2.86
C ILE A 25 -9.10 -2.16 2.80
N LEU A 26 -8.95 -1.53 1.63
CA LEU A 26 -9.29 -0.14 1.36
C LEU A 26 -9.67 -0.04 -0.11
N GLU A 27 -10.81 0.58 -0.39
CA GLU A 27 -11.22 0.95 -1.74
C GLU A 27 -10.96 2.44 -1.97
N MET A 28 -10.59 2.77 -3.20
CA MET A 28 -10.21 4.12 -3.61
C MET A 28 -10.98 4.55 -4.85
N ASP A 29 -11.57 5.74 -4.79
CA ASP A 29 -12.15 6.41 -5.96
C ASP A 29 -11.03 7.15 -6.70
N LEU A 30 -10.47 6.52 -7.72
CA LEU A 30 -9.34 7.09 -8.47
C LEU A 30 -9.71 8.37 -9.21
N ASP A 31 -10.94 8.51 -9.70
CA ASP A 31 -11.37 9.71 -10.43
C ASP A 31 -11.46 10.90 -9.48
N PHE A 32 -12.08 10.70 -8.31
CA PHE A 32 -12.12 11.72 -7.26
C PHE A 32 -10.72 12.08 -6.76
N LEU A 33 -9.87 11.08 -6.52
CA LEU A 33 -8.52 11.33 -6.01
C LEU A 33 -7.62 11.99 -7.04
N ASN A 34 -7.71 11.64 -8.33
CA ASN A 34 -6.97 12.33 -9.39
C ASN A 34 -7.34 13.82 -9.48
N ALA A 35 -8.61 14.15 -9.25
CA ALA A 35 -9.10 15.54 -9.32
C ALA A 35 -8.78 16.36 -8.05
N ASN A 36 -8.72 15.73 -6.87
CA ASN A 36 -8.71 16.44 -5.59
C ASN A 36 -7.45 16.18 -4.75
N ALA A 37 -6.73 15.08 -4.98
CA ALA A 37 -5.52 14.76 -4.23
C ALA A 37 -4.31 15.51 -4.80
N ARG A 38 -3.43 15.96 -3.89
CA ARG A 38 -2.18 16.64 -4.26
C ARG A 38 -1.21 15.72 -5.02
N SER A 39 -1.28 14.42 -4.77
CA SER A 39 -0.45 13.40 -5.41
C SER A 39 -1.13 12.04 -5.32
N MET A 40 -1.00 11.25 -6.38
CA MET A 40 -1.46 9.86 -6.45
C MET A 40 -0.37 8.84 -6.09
N ILE A 41 0.82 9.31 -5.69
CA ILE A 41 1.90 8.43 -5.26
C ILE A 41 1.50 7.78 -3.94
N SER A 42 1.43 6.44 -3.93
CA SER A 42 1.19 5.64 -2.72
C SER A 42 2.50 4.97 -2.29
N PRO A 43 3.19 5.48 -1.25
CA PRO A 43 4.44 4.90 -0.78
C PRO A 43 4.16 3.59 -0.02
N VAL A 44 4.94 2.55 -0.32
CA VAL A 44 4.93 1.28 0.42
C VAL A 44 6.29 1.13 1.11
N VAL A 45 6.29 1.08 2.44
CA VAL A 45 7.51 1.12 3.25
C VAL A 45 7.52 0.01 4.30
N CYS A 46 8.71 -0.49 4.63
CA CYS A 46 8.94 -1.31 5.81
C CYS A 46 9.39 -0.40 6.95
N SER A 47 8.57 -0.24 7.99
CA SER A 47 8.85 0.68 9.10
C SER A 47 9.84 0.12 10.12
N ASN A 48 10.00 -1.20 10.21
CA ASN A 48 10.87 -1.88 11.17
C ASN A 48 12.03 -2.62 10.48
N ILE A 49 12.72 -1.96 9.54
CA ILE A 49 13.79 -2.58 8.74
C ILE A 49 14.98 -3.05 9.60
N ASP A 50 15.22 -2.44 10.76
CA ASP A 50 16.29 -2.81 11.69
C ASP A 50 16.14 -4.24 12.28
N ASP A 51 14.93 -4.80 12.19
CA ASP A 51 14.64 -6.19 12.58
C ASP A 51 15.13 -7.20 11.55
N PHE A 52 15.55 -6.74 10.37
CA PHE A 52 15.91 -7.57 9.20
C PHE A 52 17.33 -7.29 8.72
N SER A 53 17.91 -8.23 7.97
CA SER A 53 19.28 -8.10 7.44
C SER A 53 19.35 -7.20 6.20
N GLY A 54 18.21 -6.94 5.56
CA GLY A 54 18.13 -6.07 4.40
C GLY A 54 16.85 -6.24 3.59
N LEU A 55 16.69 -5.39 2.59
CA LEU A 55 15.57 -5.39 1.65
C LEU A 55 16.12 -5.36 0.22
N VAL A 56 15.60 -6.24 -0.63
CA VAL A 56 15.93 -6.31 -2.07
C VAL A 56 14.71 -5.86 -2.86
N ILE A 57 14.85 -4.81 -3.66
CA ILE A 57 13.79 -4.35 -4.56
C ILE A 57 13.66 -5.35 -5.72
N GLN A 58 12.44 -5.86 -5.92
CA GLN A 58 12.13 -6.85 -6.96
C GLN A 58 11.37 -6.21 -8.13
N ALA A 59 10.42 -5.32 -7.82
CA ALA A 59 9.61 -4.69 -8.86
C ALA A 59 10.37 -3.61 -9.63
N GLN A 60 10.23 -3.64 -10.96
CA GLN A 60 10.63 -2.57 -11.87
C GLN A 60 9.53 -2.35 -12.90
N GLY A 61 9.20 -1.08 -13.17
CA GLY A 61 8.14 -0.74 -14.13
C GLY A 61 6.74 -0.99 -13.59
N GLN A 62 5.87 -1.58 -14.42
CA GLN A 62 4.47 -1.81 -14.07
C GLN A 62 4.31 -3.03 -13.16
N VAL A 63 3.40 -2.92 -12.19
CA VAL A 63 3.10 -3.97 -11.21
C VAL A 63 1.59 -4.22 -11.15
N VAL A 64 1.21 -5.43 -10.78
CA VAL A 64 -0.19 -5.84 -10.62
C VAL A 64 -0.45 -6.20 -9.17
N ALA A 65 -1.47 -5.57 -8.57
CA ALA A 65 -1.86 -5.80 -7.19
C ALA A 65 -2.17 -7.29 -6.93
N GLY A 66 -1.69 -7.82 -5.80
CA GLY A 66 -1.87 -9.22 -5.43
C GLY A 66 -1.05 -10.24 -6.24
N GLN A 67 -0.27 -9.80 -7.22
CA GLN A 67 0.49 -10.70 -8.10
C GLN A 67 1.97 -10.36 -8.14
N THR A 68 2.33 -9.09 -8.37
CA THR A 68 3.72 -8.70 -8.54
C THR A 68 4.37 -8.39 -7.18
N PRO A 69 5.47 -9.09 -6.80
CA PRO A 69 6.19 -8.78 -5.57
C PRO A 69 6.93 -7.45 -5.70
N LEU A 70 6.79 -6.56 -4.70
CA LEU A 70 7.48 -5.26 -4.69
C LEU A 70 8.93 -5.38 -4.21
N TYR A 71 9.13 -6.04 -3.08
CA TYR A 71 10.42 -6.25 -2.45
C TYR A 71 10.46 -7.56 -1.68
N GLU A 72 11.66 -8.07 -1.49
CA GLU A 72 11.95 -9.22 -0.64
C GLU A 72 12.68 -8.74 0.61
N ILE A 73 12.24 -9.18 1.79
CA ILE A 73 12.88 -8.88 3.06
C ILE A 73 13.75 -10.07 3.45
N LYS A 74 15.03 -9.83 3.76
CA LYS A 74 15.97 -10.86 4.19
C LYS A 74 15.91 -11.02 5.71
N GLY A 75 15.66 -12.25 6.16
CA GLY A 75 15.72 -12.60 7.58
C GLY A 75 17.10 -12.38 8.20
N LYS A 76 17.15 -12.32 9.53
CA LYS A 76 18.40 -12.34 10.31
C LYS A 76 19.03 -13.72 10.32
#